data_AF-D2U097-F1
#
_entry.id   AF-D2U097-F1
#
_cell.length_a   1.000
_cell.length_b   1.000
_cell.length_c   1.000
_cell.angle_alpha   90.00
_cell.angle_beta   90.00
_cell.angle_gamma   90.00
#
_symmetry.space_group_name_H-M   'P 1'
#
loop_
_entity.id
_entity.type
_entity.pdbx_description
1 polymer ?
#
loop_
_entity_poly.entity_id
_entity_poly.type
_entity_poly.pdbx_seq_one_letter_code
_entity_poly.pdbx_strand_id
1 'polypeptide(L)'
;MSNDELREILCIYKDAYSGIMSGLQVMGTCAFWASANEDYPEGQAQQDLYRLGNALQHLPRIAEALNQGANDATFTLYRREGLFLSEGVK
;
A
#
# COMPACT_ATOMS: atom_id res chain seq x y z
N MET A 1 12.82 -3.62 20.73
CA MET A 1 11.49 -3.86 20.14
C MET A 1 10.89 -5.14 20.71
N SER A 2 9.93 -4.96 21.61
CA SER A 2 9.07 -5.99 22.19
C SER A 2 8.13 -6.59 21.15
N ASN A 3 7.38 -7.63 21.52
CA ASN A 3 6.40 -8.23 20.61
C ASN A 3 5.20 -7.31 20.38
N ASP A 4 4.80 -6.53 21.39
CA ASP A 4 3.66 -5.62 21.26
C ASP A 4 4.00 -4.42 20.37
N GLU A 5 5.20 -3.84 20.52
CA GLU A 5 5.72 -2.81 19.60
C GLU A 5 5.81 -3.34 18.15
N LEU A 6 6.21 -4.61 17.99
CA LEU A 6 6.31 -5.24 16.66
C LEU A 6 4.94 -5.50 16.03
N ARG A 7 3.92 -5.87 16.83
CA ARG A 7 2.53 -6.00 16.38
C ARG A 7 1.94 -4.66 15.98
N GLU A 8 2.22 -3.61 16.74
CA GLU A 8 1.79 -2.26 16.41
C GLU A 8 2.35 -1.81 15.06
N ILE A 9 3.67 -1.98 14.84
CA ILE A 9 4.31 -1.67 13.56
C ILE A 9 3.74 -2.52 12.42
N LEU A 10 3.46 -3.80 12.65
CA LEU A 10 2.81 -4.68 11.68
C LEU A 10 1.43 -4.14 11.26
N CYS A 11 0.62 -3.70 12.22
CA CYS A 11 -0.68 -3.08 11.94
C CYS A 11 -0.50 -1.80 11.12
N ILE A 12 0.42 -0.92 11.51
CA ILE A 12 0.73 0.32 10.78
C ILE A 12 1.10 0.02 9.33
N TYR A 13 1.98 -0.96 9.07
CA TYR A 13 2.37 -1.33 7.72
C TYR A 13 1.20 -1.85 6.88
N LYS A 14 0.36 -2.71 7.46
CA LYS A 14 -0.82 -3.26 6.77
C LYS A 14 -1.85 -2.18 6.45
N ASP A 15 -2.13 -1.30 7.42
CA ASP A 15 -3.10 -0.22 7.27
C ASP A 15 -2.62 0.81 6.24
N ALA A 16 -1.34 1.18 6.29
CA ALA A 16 -0.73 2.08 5.31
C ALA A 16 -0.72 1.47 3.90
N TYR A 17 -0.39 0.19 3.77
CA TYR A 17 -0.46 -0.53 2.50
C TYR A 17 -1.89 -0.51 1.93
N SER A 18 -2.88 -0.86 2.75
CA SER A 18 -4.29 -0.87 2.36
C SER A 18 -4.75 0.54 1.93
N GLY A 19 -4.36 1.57 2.67
CA GLY A 19 -4.65 2.97 2.34
C GLY A 19 -4.07 3.39 1.00
N ILE A 20 -2.81 3.01 0.70
CA ILE A 20 -2.20 3.29 -0.61
C ILE A 20 -2.94 2.56 -1.73
N MET A 21 -3.25 1.28 -1.55
CA MET A 21 -3.97 0.50 -2.57
C MET A 21 -5.38 1.07 -2.85
N SER A 22 -6.09 1.48 -1.80
CA SER A 22 -7.38 2.17 -1.94
C SER A 22 -7.23 3.51 -2.68
N GLY A 23 -6.21 4.30 -2.34
CA GLY A 23 -5.90 5.55 -3.03
C GLY A 23 -5.60 5.35 -4.51
N LEU A 24 -4.81 4.33 -4.86
CA LEU A 24 -4.51 3.98 -6.25
C LEU A 24 -5.77 3.62 -7.05
N GLN A 25 -6.70 2.88 -6.45
CA GLN A 25 -7.98 2.54 -7.08
C GLN A 25 -8.83 3.80 -7.35
N VAL A 26 -8.93 4.69 -6.37
CA VAL A 26 -9.67 5.96 -6.52
C VAL A 26 -9.02 6.84 -7.59
N MET A 27 -7.69 6.96 -7.60
CA MET A 27 -6.95 7.70 -8.63
C MET A 27 -7.24 7.17 -10.04
N GLY A 28 -7.22 5.84 -10.23
CA GLY A 28 -7.58 5.23 -11.52
C GLY A 28 -9.02 5.51 -11.93
N THR A 29 -9.95 5.46 -10.96
CA THR A 29 -11.37 5.78 -11.18
C THR A 29 -11.57 7.25 -11.57
N CYS A 30 -10.89 8.18 -10.88
CA CYS A 30 -10.92 9.60 -11.19
C CYS A 30 -10.35 9.88 -12.59
N ALA A 31 -9.21 9.29 -12.94
CA ALA A 31 -8.61 9.46 -14.27
C ALA A 31 -9.56 8.99 -15.38
N PHE A 32 -10.24 7.86 -15.18
CA PHE A 32 -11.24 7.33 -16.10
C PHE A 32 -12.39 8.34 -16.31
N TRP A 33 -13.06 8.76 -15.23
CA TRP A 33 -14.20 9.67 -15.35
C TRP A 33 -13.82 11.06 -15.86
N ALA A 34 -12.65 11.56 -15.46
CA ALA A 34 -12.13 12.83 -15.95
C ALA A 34 -11.89 12.80 -17.47
N SER A 35 -11.37 11.68 -18.01
CA SER A 35 -11.16 11.52 -19.45
C SER A 35 -12.46 11.47 -20.27
N ALA A 36 -13.58 11.12 -19.63
CA ALA A 36 -14.89 11.03 -20.26
C ALA A 36 -15.72 12.33 -20.13
N ASN A 37 -15.18 13.36 -19.46
CA ASN A 37 -15.88 14.61 -19.23
C ASN A 37 -15.54 15.64 -20.31
N GLU A 38 -16.51 15.96 -21.17
CA GLU A 38 -16.37 16.93 -22.26
C GLU A 38 -16.16 18.38 -21.76
N ASP A 39 -16.62 18.70 -20.55
CA ASP A 39 -16.43 20.01 -19.93
C ASP A 39 -15.09 20.14 -19.19
N TYR A 40 -14.25 19.10 -19.21
CA TYR A 40 -12.99 19.11 -18.48
C TYR A 40 -11.88 19.83 -19.29
N PRO A 41 -11.37 20.98 -18.83
CA PRO A 41 -10.46 21.78 -19.64
C PRO A 41 -9.13 21.06 -19.91
N GLU A 42 -8.68 21.01 -21.17
CA GLU A 42 -7.46 20.28 -21.57
C GLU A 42 -6.22 20.66 -20.76
N GLY A 43 -6.03 21.96 -20.46
CA GLY A 43 -4.91 22.43 -19.64
C GLY A 43 -4.96 21.95 -18.19
N GLN A 44 -6.15 21.83 -17.62
CA GLN A 44 -6.35 21.27 -16.27
C GLN A 44 -6.14 19.76 -16.29
N ALA A 45 -6.68 19.07 -17.30
CA ALA A 45 -6.50 17.64 -17.50
C ALA A 45 -5.02 17.25 -17.61
N GLN A 46 -4.23 18.03 -18.37
CA GLN A 46 -2.78 17.82 -18.48
C GLN A 46 -2.07 17.95 -17.12
N GLN A 47 -2.39 18.99 -16.33
CA GLN A 47 -1.77 19.19 -15.01
C GLN A 47 -2.11 18.07 -14.03
N ASP A 48 -3.37 17.63 -14.02
CA ASP A 48 -3.81 16.59 -13.10
C ASP A 48 -3.28 15.20 -13.51
N LEU A 49 -3.19 14.90 -14.81
CA LEU A 49 -2.50 13.70 -15.30
C LEU A 49 -1.01 13.71 -14.93
N TYR A 50 -0.34 14.86 -15.00
CA TYR A 50 1.06 14.97 -14.56
C TYR A 50 1.21 14.65 -13.06
N ARG A 51 0.34 15.23 -12.22
CA ARG A 51 0.36 14.97 -10.76
C ARG A 51 0.03 13.52 -10.42
N LEU A 52 -0.96 12.93 -11.09
CA LEU A 52 -1.29 11.51 -10.97
C LEU A 52 -0.12 10.63 -11.39
N GLY A 53 0.51 10.91 -12.53
CA GLY A 53 1.69 10.19 -13.01
C GLY A 53 2.86 10.28 -12.03
N ASN A 54 3.09 11.46 -11.43
CA ASN A 54 4.11 11.64 -10.40
C ASN A 54 3.82 10.77 -9.16
N ALA A 55 2.59 10.77 -8.66
CA ALA A 55 2.21 9.92 -7.53
C ALA A 55 2.38 8.42 -7.85
N LEU A 56 1.95 7.98 -9.04
CA LEU A 56 2.06 6.60 -9.51
C LEU A 56 3.51 6.12 -9.68
N GLN A 57 4.47 7.03 -9.86
CA GLN A 57 5.88 6.68 -9.92
C GLN A 57 6.45 6.23 -8.56
N HIS A 58 5.84 6.66 -7.46
CA HIS A 58 6.35 6.44 -6.09
C HIS A 58 5.49 5.48 -5.27
N LEU A 59 4.17 5.61 -5.35
CA LEU A 59 3.23 4.86 -4.51
C LEU A 59 3.37 3.33 -4.59
N PRO A 60 3.58 2.70 -5.76
CA PRO A 60 3.74 1.25 -5.83
C PRO A 60 4.97 0.76 -5.05
N ARG A 61 6.10 1.47 -5.13
CA ARG A 61 7.33 1.09 -4.42
C ARG A 61 7.20 1.30 -2.91
N ILE A 62 6.47 2.33 -2.49
CA ILE A 62 6.15 2.55 -1.07
C ILE A 62 5.25 1.42 -0.56
N ALA A 63 4.21 1.05 -1.31
CA ALA A 63 3.33 -0.06 -0.97
C ALA A 63 4.11 -1.38 -0.86
N GLU A 64 5.02 -1.65 -1.80
CA GLU A 64 5.88 -2.83 -1.74
C GLU A 64 6.74 -2.85 -0.47
N ALA A 65 7.38 -1.72 -0.11
CA ALA A 65 8.19 -1.62 1.10
C ALA A 65 7.37 -1.86 2.38
N LEU A 66 6.15 -1.33 2.45
CA LEU A 66 5.23 -1.56 3.58
C LEU A 66 4.83 -3.04 3.66
N ASN A 67 4.52 -3.67 2.53
CA ASN A 67 4.16 -5.09 2.49
C ASN A 67 5.35 -5.99 2.90
N GLN A 68 6.56 -5.68 2.42
CA GLN A 68 7.77 -6.38 2.84
C GLN A 68 8.02 -6.22 4.35
N GLY A 69 7.92 -4.99 4.88
CA GLY A 69 8.04 -4.75 6.31
C GLY A 69 7.01 -5.51 7.15
N ALA A 70 5.76 -5.61 6.66
CA ALA A 70 4.72 -6.41 7.31
C ALA A 70 5.05 -7.91 7.31
N ASN A 71 5.59 -8.44 6.21
CA ASN A 71 6.01 -9.84 6.13
C ASN A 71 7.17 -10.14 7.08
N ASP A 72 8.18 -9.27 7.13
CA ASP A 72 9.34 -9.41 8.02
C ASP A 72 8.94 -9.34 9.49
N ALA A 73 8.02 -8.44 9.84
CA ALA A 73 7.47 -8.32 11.19
C ALA A 73 6.66 -9.57 11.58
N THR A 74 5.80 -10.07 10.67
CA THR A 74 5.03 -11.30 10.86
C THR A 74 5.95 -12.50 11.08
N PHE A 75 6.96 -12.66 10.23
CA PHE A 75 7.95 -13.71 10.35
C PHE A 75 8.72 -13.62 11.68
N THR A 76 9.08 -12.41 12.12
CA THR A 76 9.76 -12.24 13.40
C THR A 76 8.86 -12.61 14.59
N LEU A 77 7.57 -12.23 14.57
CA LEU A 77 6.60 -12.62 15.61
C LEU A 77 6.44 -14.13 15.69
N TYR A 78 6.19 -14.79 14.56
CA TYR A 78 6.01 -16.23 14.51
C TYR A 78 7.25 -16.99 15.01
N ARG A 79 8.45 -16.48 14.72
CA ARG A 79 9.70 -17.04 15.25
C ARG A 79 9.78 -16.90 16.76
N ARG A 80 9.45 -15.74 17.32
CA ARG A 80 9.52 -15.48 18.76
C ARG A 80 8.47 -16.25 19.56
N GLU A 81 7.34 -16.55 18.93
CA GLU A 81 6.21 -17.24 19.56
C GLU A 81 6.26 -18.77 19.36
N GLY A 82 7.26 -19.28 18.63
CA GLY A 82 7.40 -20.72 18.37
C GLY A 82 6.36 -21.27 17.40
N LEU A 83 5.58 -20.42 16.73
CA LEU A 83 4.49 -20.80 15.83
C LEU A 83 4.98 -21.43 14.52
N PHE A 84 6.25 -21.27 14.16
CA PHE A 84 6.85 -21.96 13.00
C PHE A 84 7.01 -23.47 13.17
N LEU A 85 6.92 -24.00 14.40
CA LEU A 85 7.12 -25.44 14.64
C LEU A 85 5.81 -26.25 14.65
N SER A 86 4.64 -25.62 14.58
CA SER A 86 3.34 -26.32 14.65
C SER A 86 2.70 -26.65 13.29
N GLU A 87 3.15 -26.05 12.19
CA GLU A 87 2.59 -26.31 10.83
C GLU A 87 3.50 -27.20 9.96
N GLY A 88 4.56 -27.77 10.54
CA GLY A 88 5.53 -28.64 9.85
C GLY A 88 5.40 -30.14 10.14
N VAL A 89 4.31 -30.60 10.75
CA VAL A 89 4.00 -32.04 10.90
C VAL A 89 2.52 -32.30 10.63
N LYS A 90 2.20 -32.50 9.35
CA LYS A 90 1.36 -33.60 8.84
C LYS A 90 1.37 -33.62 7.32
#